data_AF-A0A0W1ENQ3-F1
#
_entry.id   AF-A0A0W1ENQ3-F1
#
_cell.length_a   1.000
_cell.length_b   1.000
_cell.length_c   1.000
_cell.angle_alpha   90.00
_cell.angle_beta   90.00
_cell.angle_gamma   90.00
#
_symmetry.space_group_name_H-M   'P 1'
#
loop_
_entity.id
_entity.type
_entity.pdbx_description
1 polymer ?
#
loop_
_entity_poly.entity_id
_entity_poly.type
_entity_poly.pdbx_seq_one_letter_code
_entity_poly.pdbx_strand_id
1 'polypeptide(L)'
;MHMATSLAVKEALKPVELAIESEKSVFDAAMQRSRHKIEMEEFRKQHRMDQELLDQAKRDLDEAIQRRRGEMQKPRPVIEVPVIVRPSPHRDPSIDGAIQRHFDGAMVARSKYYAEIAEQLGSDDRLSNLIRPSLQELGHDHFWNLFVSQMTDAKFRAFLNSESNLR
;
A
#
# COMPACT_ATOMS: atom_id res chain seq x y z
N MET A 1 35.76 -9.00 -14.90
CA MET A 1 34.83 -9.95 -14.24
C MET A 1 33.80 -9.27 -13.34
N HIS A 2 34.15 -8.26 -12.51
CA HIS A 2 33.20 -7.60 -11.59
C HIS A 2 31.93 -7.00 -12.24
N MET A 3 31.98 -6.45 -13.46
CA MET A 3 30.80 -5.86 -14.09
C MET A 3 29.75 -6.89 -14.51
N ALA A 4 30.16 -8.08 -14.97
CA ALA A 4 29.23 -9.14 -15.37
C ALA A 4 28.49 -9.74 -14.15
N THR A 5 29.21 -9.89 -13.02
CA THR A 5 28.64 -10.30 -11.73
C THR A 5 27.60 -9.29 -11.24
N SER A 6 27.89 -7.99 -11.32
CA SER A 6 26.97 -6.92 -10.90
C SER A 6 25.69 -6.85 -11.75
N LEU A 7 25.83 -7.03 -13.07
CA LEU A 7 24.69 -7.05 -13.99
C LEU A 7 23.76 -8.25 -13.71
N ALA A 8 24.32 -9.46 -13.56
CA ALA A 8 23.54 -10.66 -13.29
C ALA A 8 22.76 -10.57 -11.97
N VAL A 9 23.38 -10.01 -10.92
CA VAL A 9 22.71 -9.77 -9.64
C VAL A 9 21.56 -8.78 -9.80
N LYS A 10 21.80 -7.66 -10.49
CA LYS A 10 20.78 -6.62 -10.71
C LYS A 10 19.60 -7.15 -11.53
N GLU A 11 19.86 -7.89 -12.60
CA GLU A 11 18.80 -8.46 -13.44
C GLU A 11 17.94 -9.46 -12.68
N ALA A 12 18.56 -10.31 -11.85
CA ALA A 12 17.83 -11.28 -11.04
C ALA A 12 16.94 -10.63 -9.98
N LEU A 13 17.32 -9.45 -9.45
CA LEU A 13 16.60 -8.76 -8.37
C LEU A 13 15.58 -7.74 -8.85
N LYS A 14 15.71 -7.24 -10.09
CA LYS A 14 14.82 -6.23 -10.65
C LYS A 14 13.32 -6.55 -10.47
N PRO A 15 12.83 -7.78 -10.65
CA PRO A 15 11.42 -8.10 -10.41
C PRO A 15 11.01 -7.95 -8.93
N VAL A 16 11.92 -8.29 -8.01
CA VAL A 16 11.70 -8.18 -6.56
C VAL A 16 11.67 -6.72 -6.13
N GLU A 17 12.61 -5.93 -6.62
CA GLU A 17 12.66 -4.49 -6.35
C GLU A 17 11.38 -3.80 -6.82
N LEU A 18 10.96 -4.08 -8.05
CA LEU A 18 9.73 -3.52 -8.62
C LEU A 18 8.49 -3.91 -7.79
N ALA A 19 8.37 -5.20 -7.42
CA ALA A 19 7.25 -5.66 -6.61
C ALA A 19 7.17 -4.95 -5.26
N ILE A 20 8.30 -4.78 -4.57
CA ILE A 20 8.38 -4.09 -3.28
C ILE A 20 8.05 -2.60 -3.44
N GLU A 21 8.56 -1.93 -4.47
CA GLU A 21 8.27 -0.52 -4.73
C GLU A 21 6.79 -0.28 -5.07
N SER A 22 6.19 -1.15 -5.89
CA SER A 22 4.77 -1.09 -6.21
C SER A 22 3.90 -1.30 -4.96
N GLU A 23 4.26 -2.27 -4.12
CA GLU A 23 3.59 -2.51 -2.84
C GLU A 23 3.66 -1.30 -1.89
N LYS A 24 4.85 -0.71 -1.73
CA LYS A 24 5.03 0.53 -0.93
C LYS A 24 4.18 1.67 -1.47
N SER A 25 4.18 1.85 -2.78
CA SER A 25 3.40 2.91 -3.44
C SER A 25 1.89 2.77 -3.17
N VAL A 26 1.37 1.54 -3.14
CA VAL A 26 -0.04 1.27 -2.79
C VAL A 26 -0.34 1.65 -1.35
N PHE A 27 0.52 1.27 -0.40
CA PHE A 27 0.36 1.62 1.02
C PHE A 27 0.49 3.12 1.25
N ASP A 28 1.48 3.77 0.66
CA ASP A 28 1.69 5.21 0.77
C ASP A 28 0.50 5.99 0.24
N ALA A 29 -0.05 5.58 -0.93
CA ALA A 29 -1.25 6.18 -1.49
C ALA A 29 -2.47 5.99 -0.57
N ALA A 30 -2.64 4.81 0.02
CA ALA A 30 -3.73 4.53 0.96
C ALA A 30 -3.59 5.33 2.26
N MET A 31 -2.37 5.49 2.79
CA MET A 31 -2.05 6.31 3.97
C MET A 31 -2.33 7.79 3.70
N GLN A 32 -1.85 8.32 2.58
CA GLN A 32 -2.10 9.71 2.18
C GLN A 32 -3.60 9.98 2.03
N ARG A 33 -4.33 9.07 1.36
CA ARG A 33 -5.79 9.18 1.21
C ARG A 33 -6.52 9.18 2.55
N SER A 34 -6.10 8.30 3.46
CA SER A 34 -6.69 8.21 4.80
C SER A 34 -6.44 9.48 5.61
N ARG A 35 -5.21 10.01 5.59
CA ARG A 35 -4.88 11.30 6.21
C ARG A 35 -5.68 12.46 5.63
N HIS A 36 -5.83 12.50 4.31
CA HIS A 36 -6.62 13.54 3.66
C HIS A 36 -8.11 13.48 4.07
N LYS A 37 -8.68 12.28 4.25
CA LYS A 37 -10.04 12.13 4.77
C LYS A 37 -10.17 12.68 6.19
N ILE A 38 -9.20 12.39 7.07
CA ILE A 38 -9.16 12.92 8.44
C ILE A 38 -9.09 14.45 8.43
N GLU A 39 -8.16 15.02 7.65
CA GLU A 39 -7.99 16.47 7.53
C GLU A 39 -9.27 17.15 7.02
N MET A 40 -9.93 16.56 6.03
CA MET A 40 -11.21 17.06 5.53
C MET A 40 -12.31 17.01 6.57
N GLU A 41 -12.39 15.98 7.40
CA GLU A 41 -13.34 15.91 8.50
C GLU A 41 -13.05 16.96 9.59
N GLU A 42 -11.78 17.20 9.93
CA GLU A 42 -11.37 18.21 10.89
C GLU A 42 -11.68 19.62 10.39
N PHE A 43 -11.33 19.92 9.14
CA PHE A 43 -11.65 21.19 8.50
C PHE A 43 -13.16 21.46 8.53
N ARG A 44 -13.98 20.45 8.23
CA ARG A 44 -15.46 20.55 8.30
C ARG A 44 -15.95 20.89 9.71
N LYS A 45 -15.43 20.19 10.74
CA LYS A 45 -15.80 20.44 12.14
C LYS A 45 -15.45 21.86 12.58
N GLN A 46 -14.31 22.38 12.15
CA GLN A 46 -13.86 23.72 12.49
C GLN A 46 -14.70 24.81 11.80
N HIS A 47 -15.11 24.60 10.56
CA HIS A 47 -15.80 25.62 9.77
C HIS A 47 -17.34 25.49 9.77
N ARG A 48 -17.91 24.54 10.51
CA ARG A 48 -19.36 24.23 10.52
C ARG A 48 -19.96 24.21 9.13
N MET A 49 -19.21 23.67 8.16
CA MET A 49 -19.69 23.60 6.78
C MET A 49 -20.86 22.65 6.72
N ASP A 50 -21.94 23.10 6.09
CA ASP A 50 -23.14 22.32 5.89
C ASP A 50 -22.82 21.10 5.01
N GLN A 51 -23.01 19.92 5.59
CA GLN A 51 -22.65 18.64 4.98
C GLN A 51 -23.46 18.41 3.69
N GLU A 52 -24.69 18.91 3.65
CA GLU A 52 -25.56 18.79 2.48
C GLU A 52 -25.02 19.58 1.29
N LEU A 53 -24.52 20.80 1.51
CA LEU A 53 -23.97 21.66 0.46
C LEU A 53 -22.70 21.08 -0.17
N LEU A 54 -21.84 20.46 0.63
CA LEU A 54 -20.62 19.81 0.13
C LEU A 54 -20.92 18.49 -0.59
N ASP A 55 -21.82 17.68 -0.04
CA ASP A 55 -22.23 16.44 -0.70
C ASP A 55 -22.99 16.73 -2.00
N GLN A 56 -23.72 17.85 -2.06
CA GLN A 56 -24.30 18.36 -3.29
C GLN A 56 -23.21 18.81 -4.26
N ALA A 57 -22.26 19.65 -3.84
CA ALA A 57 -21.16 20.10 -4.70
C ALA A 57 -20.30 18.94 -5.24
N LYS A 58 -20.08 17.90 -4.43
CA LYS A 58 -19.36 16.69 -4.83
C LYS A 58 -20.18 15.88 -5.84
N ARG A 59 -21.48 15.72 -5.63
CA ARG A 59 -22.39 15.08 -6.60
C ARG A 59 -22.45 15.85 -7.91
N ASP A 60 -22.55 17.18 -7.85
CA ASP A 60 -22.58 18.04 -9.03
C ASP A 60 -21.25 17.97 -9.82
N LEU A 61 -20.13 17.90 -9.10
CA LEU A 61 -18.81 17.70 -9.71
C LEU A 61 -18.66 16.31 -10.33
N ASP A 62 -19.08 15.25 -9.63
CA ASP A 62 -19.06 13.87 -10.13
C ASP A 62 -19.98 13.74 -11.35
N GLU A 63 -21.18 14.35 -11.34
CA GLU A 63 -22.07 14.44 -12.49
C GLU A 63 -21.45 15.23 -13.64
N ALA A 64 -20.83 16.38 -13.38
CA ALA A 64 -20.17 17.19 -14.41
C ALA A 64 -19.00 16.43 -15.05
N ILE A 65 -18.23 15.68 -14.25
CA ILE A 65 -17.16 14.80 -14.73
C ILE A 65 -17.74 13.63 -15.52
N GLN A 66 -18.84 13.01 -15.07
CA GLN A 66 -19.50 11.91 -15.77
C GLN A 66 -20.12 12.36 -17.09
N ARG A 67 -20.79 13.52 -17.13
CA ARG A 67 -21.33 14.14 -18.35
C ARG A 67 -20.22 14.47 -19.36
N ARG A 68 -19.03 14.88 -18.89
CA ARG A 68 -17.85 15.05 -19.75
C ARG A 68 -17.20 13.73 -20.18
N ARG A 69 -17.48 12.60 -19.51
CA ARG A 69 -16.92 11.27 -19.77
C ARG A 69 -17.84 10.37 -20.61
N GLY A 70 -18.77 10.94 -21.37
CA GLY A 70 -19.71 10.22 -22.23
C GLY A 70 -19.10 9.20 -23.22
N GLU A 71 -17.77 9.15 -23.42
CA GLU A 71 -17.16 8.23 -24.39
C GLU A 71 -15.94 7.42 -23.91
N MET A 72 -15.46 7.55 -22.67
CA MET A 72 -14.41 6.66 -22.17
C MET A 72 -14.50 6.54 -20.65
N GLN A 73 -15.14 5.47 -20.16
CA GLN A 73 -14.77 4.91 -18.87
C GLN A 73 -13.34 4.41 -19.00
N LYS A 74 -12.35 5.29 -18.81
CA LYS A 74 -10.99 4.83 -18.55
C LYS A 74 -11.09 3.97 -17.28
N PRO A 75 -10.76 2.67 -17.34
CA PRO A 75 -10.71 1.85 -16.15
C PRO A 75 -9.84 2.58 -15.13
N ARG A 76 -10.26 2.59 -13.85
CA ARG A 76 -9.41 3.14 -12.80
C ARG A 76 -8.06 2.44 -12.92
N PRO A 77 -6.93 3.17 -12.97
CA PRO A 77 -5.62 2.54 -13.05
C PRO A 77 -5.46 1.66 -11.81
N VAL A 78 -5.53 0.35 -12.01
CA VAL A 78 -5.18 -0.64 -10.99
C VAL A 78 -3.67 -0.71 -11.01
N ILE A 79 -3.03 -0.49 -9.87
CA ILE A 79 -1.58 -0.66 -9.77
C ILE A 79 -1.34 -2.16 -9.77
N GLU A 80 -0.92 -2.73 -10.90
CA GLU A 80 -0.52 -4.14 -10.91
C GLU A 80 0.71 -4.30 -10.02
N VAL A 81 0.54 -4.98 -8.88
CA VAL A 81 1.65 -5.30 -8.00
C VAL A 81 2.06 -6.76 -8.27
N PRO A 82 3.26 -6.99 -8.82
CA PRO A 82 3.73 -8.34 -9.07
C PRO A 82 3.96 -9.09 -7.76
N VAL A 83 3.80 -10.41 -7.81
CA VAL A 83 4.11 -11.28 -6.67
C VAL A 83 5.62 -11.30 -6.46
N ILE A 84 6.06 -11.09 -5.23
CA ILE A 84 7.47 -11.24 -4.86
C ILE A 84 7.81 -12.73 -4.89
N VAL A 85 8.68 -13.12 -5.82
CA VAL A 85 9.20 -14.49 -5.95
C VAL A 85 10.69 -14.48 -5.66
N ARG A 86 11.16 -15.48 -4.90
CA ARG A 86 12.59 -15.65 -4.65
C ARG A 86 13.30 -15.90 -6.01
N PRO A 87 14.39 -15.18 -6.32
CA PRO A 87 15.12 -15.38 -7.57
C PRO A 87 15.58 -16.83 -7.75
N SER A 88 15.52 -17.32 -8.98
CA SER A 88 16.02 -18.65 -9.35
C SER A 88 17.52 -18.77 -9.07
N PRO A 89 18.01 -19.94 -8.63
CA PRO A 89 19.42 -20.13 -8.36
C PRO A 89 20.30 -19.89 -9.59
N HIS A 90 21.42 -19.20 -9.39
CA HIS A 90 22.41 -18.97 -10.46
C HIS A 90 23.45 -20.09 -10.50
N ARG A 91 23.98 -20.42 -11.69
CA ARG A 91 24.96 -21.51 -11.87
C ARG A 91 26.30 -21.24 -11.20
N ASP A 92 26.72 -19.99 -11.18
CA ASP A 92 27.90 -19.52 -10.44
C ASP A 92 27.54 -19.30 -8.96
N PRO A 93 28.14 -20.06 -8.02
CA PRO A 93 27.83 -19.97 -6.59
C PRO A 93 28.13 -18.59 -5.98
N SER A 94 29.11 -17.86 -6.50
CA SER A 94 29.43 -16.52 -5.99
C SER A 94 28.36 -15.50 -6.39
N ILE A 95 27.83 -15.63 -7.61
CA ILE A 95 26.71 -14.78 -8.08
C ILE A 95 25.43 -15.18 -7.35
N ASP A 96 25.17 -16.47 -7.20
CA ASP A 96 24.01 -16.98 -6.47
C ASP A 96 24.00 -16.47 -5.01
N GLY A 97 25.12 -16.63 -4.29
CA GLY A 97 25.26 -16.14 -2.93
C GLY A 97 25.14 -14.61 -2.81
N ALA A 98 25.45 -13.85 -3.87
CA ALA A 98 25.17 -12.42 -3.91
C ALA A 98 23.67 -12.15 -4.09
N ILE A 99 23.02 -12.80 -5.06
CA ILE A 99 21.58 -12.69 -5.32
C ILE A 99 20.78 -13.01 -4.05
N GLN A 100 21.07 -14.13 -3.37
CA GLN A 100 20.33 -14.53 -2.17
C GLN A 100 20.50 -13.52 -1.03
N ARG A 101 21.71 -13.03 -0.77
CA ARG A 101 21.96 -12.02 0.27
C ARG A 101 21.21 -10.71 0.00
N HIS A 102 21.22 -10.24 -1.25
CA HIS A 102 20.50 -9.04 -1.62
C HIS A 102 18.98 -9.23 -1.53
N PHE A 103 18.47 -10.39 -1.95
CA PHE A 103 17.06 -10.74 -1.79
C PHE A 103 16.63 -10.72 -0.32
N ASP A 104 17.39 -11.40 0.54
CA ASP A 104 17.08 -11.45 1.97
C ASP A 104 17.15 -10.03 2.59
N GLY A 105 18.13 -9.22 2.20
CA GLY A 105 18.21 -7.80 2.59
C GLY A 105 17.00 -6.97 2.15
N ALA A 106 16.49 -7.18 0.94
CA ALA A 106 15.28 -6.53 0.45
C ALA A 106 14.04 -6.94 1.26
N MET A 107 13.92 -8.23 1.63
CA MET A 107 12.83 -8.72 2.48
C MET A 107 12.89 -8.18 3.90
N VAL A 108 14.08 -7.98 4.46
CA VAL A 108 14.27 -7.29 5.75
C VAL A 108 13.82 -5.84 5.64
N ALA A 109 14.24 -5.11 4.60
CA ALA A 109 13.84 -3.72 4.39
C ALA A 109 12.33 -3.57 4.19
N ARG A 110 11.69 -4.50 3.46
CA ARG A 110 10.24 -4.58 3.32
C ARG A 110 9.54 -4.78 4.67
N SER A 111 10.05 -5.70 5.49
CA SER A 111 9.49 -5.98 6.82
C SER A 111 9.61 -4.76 7.75
N LYS A 112 10.72 -4.03 7.68
CA LYS A 112 10.90 -2.78 8.42
C LYS A 112 9.89 -1.72 8.00
N TYR A 113 9.66 -1.54 6.71
CA TYR A 113 8.63 -0.61 6.20
C TYR A 113 7.24 -0.95 6.75
N TYR A 114 6.87 -2.23 6.79
CA TYR A 114 5.62 -2.66 7.41
C TYR A 114 5.55 -2.35 8.91
N ALA A 115 6.64 -2.53 9.65
CA ALA A 115 6.68 -2.14 11.05
C ALA A 115 6.46 -0.62 11.23
N GLU A 116 7.04 0.20 10.36
CA GLU A 116 6.85 1.66 10.37
C GLU A 116 5.40 2.06 10.05
N ILE A 117 4.73 1.35 9.15
CA ILE A 117 3.28 1.53 8.90
C ILE A 117 2.48 1.13 10.14
N ALA A 118 2.79 -0.03 10.75
CA ALA A 118 2.09 -0.51 11.94
C ALA A 118 2.22 0.48 13.11
N GLU A 119 3.40 1.06 13.32
CA GLU A 119 3.63 2.10 14.33
C GLU A 119 2.76 3.33 14.07
N GLN A 120 2.69 3.81 12.82
CA GLN A 120 1.83 4.94 12.46
C GLN A 120 0.34 4.62 12.71
N LEU A 121 -0.12 3.43 12.34
CA LEU A 121 -1.50 3.01 12.58
C LEU A 121 -1.81 2.86 14.08
N GLY A 122 -0.86 2.35 14.87
CA GLY A 122 -1.00 2.24 16.33
C GLY A 122 -0.95 3.59 17.05
N SER A 123 -0.52 4.66 16.39
CA SER A 123 -0.48 6.01 16.96
C SER A 123 -1.74 6.85 16.69
N ASP A 124 -2.55 6.50 15.68
CA ASP A 124 -3.81 7.19 15.35
C ASP A 124 -4.89 6.19 14.94
N ASP A 125 -5.82 5.91 15.86
CA ASP A 125 -6.94 4.98 15.64
C ASP A 125 -7.78 5.36 14.41
N ARG A 126 -7.92 6.66 14.10
CA ARG A 126 -8.70 7.10 12.93
C ARG A 126 -8.02 6.68 11.64
N LEU A 127 -6.69 6.73 11.62
CA LEU A 127 -5.89 6.29 10.48
C LEU A 127 -5.99 4.78 10.29
N SER A 128 -5.95 4.03 11.38
CA SER A 128 -6.18 2.58 11.38
C SER A 128 -7.55 2.20 10.82
N ASN A 129 -8.59 2.97 11.15
CA ASN A 129 -9.95 2.68 10.67
C ASN A 129 -10.13 2.98 9.17
N LEU A 130 -9.28 3.84 8.60
CA LEU A 130 -9.41 4.32 7.23
C LEU A 130 -8.47 3.63 6.24
N ILE A 131 -7.40 2.98 6.71
CA ILE A 131 -6.38 2.41 5.81
C ILE A 131 -6.94 1.27 4.96
N ARG A 132 -7.70 0.32 5.56
CA ARG A 132 -8.31 -0.79 4.83
C ARG A 132 -9.38 -0.32 3.83
N PRO A 133 -10.34 0.55 4.20
CA PRO A 133 -11.23 1.16 3.22
C PRO A 133 -10.49 1.87 2.07
N SER A 134 -9.40 2.56 2.37
CA SER A 134 -8.59 3.25 1.35
C SER A 134 -7.89 2.26 0.41
N LEU A 135 -7.33 1.16 0.92
CA LEU A 135 -6.80 0.06 0.10
C LEU A 135 -7.89 -0.56 -0.78
N GLN A 136 -9.08 -0.80 -0.24
CA GLN A 136 -10.21 -1.32 -1.00
C GLN A 136 -10.65 -0.37 -2.13
N GLU A 137 -10.72 0.93 -1.87
CA GLU A 137 -11.05 1.96 -2.87
C GLU A 137 -10.02 2.03 -4.00
N LEU A 138 -8.76 1.67 -3.73
CA LEU A 138 -7.68 1.55 -4.70
C LEU A 138 -7.66 0.18 -5.42
N GLY A 139 -8.54 -0.76 -5.05
CA GLY A 139 -8.59 -2.11 -5.65
C GLY A 139 -7.61 -3.11 -5.03
N HIS A 140 -7.09 -2.81 -3.84
CA HIS A 140 -5.93 -3.45 -3.24
C HIS A 140 -6.21 -4.03 -1.83
N ASP A 141 -7.46 -4.42 -1.52
CA ASP A 141 -7.82 -4.99 -0.19
C ASP A 141 -6.97 -6.22 0.19
N HIS A 142 -6.49 -7.00 -0.78
CA HIS A 142 -5.61 -8.15 -0.50
C HIS A 142 -4.28 -7.75 0.18
N PHE A 143 -3.79 -6.52 -0.04
CA PHE A 143 -2.61 -6.00 0.66
C PHE A 143 -2.83 -5.86 2.16
N TRP A 144 -4.07 -5.63 2.60
CA TRP A 144 -4.39 -5.62 4.02
C TRP A 144 -4.09 -6.98 4.65
N ASN A 145 -4.57 -8.07 4.04
CA ASN A 145 -4.33 -9.42 4.54
C ASN A 145 -2.82 -9.77 4.54
N LEU A 146 -2.10 -9.35 3.50
CA LEU A 146 -0.65 -9.51 3.41
C LEU A 146 0.05 -8.78 4.57
N PHE A 147 -0.28 -7.52 4.80
CA PHE A 147 0.25 -6.72 5.90
C PHE A 147 -0.04 -7.34 7.27
N VAL A 148 -1.29 -7.74 7.52
CA VAL A 148 -1.69 -8.41 8.77
C VAL A 148 -0.96 -9.75 8.97
N SER A 149 -0.74 -10.51 7.90
CA SER A 149 -0.02 -11.79 7.98
C SER A 149 1.45 -11.63 8.39
N GLN A 150 2.07 -10.49 8.02
CA GLN A 150 3.47 -10.18 8.30
C GLN A 150 3.67 -9.58 9.69
N MET A 151 2.62 -9.10 10.35
CA MET A 151 2.71 -8.63 11.71
C MET A 151 2.65 -9.80 12.70
N THR A 152 3.78 -10.01 13.38
CA THR A 152 3.93 -10.97 14.48
C THR A 152 3.57 -10.37 15.84
N ASP A 153 3.34 -9.05 15.92
CA ASP A 153 3.04 -8.37 17.18
C ASP A 153 1.64 -8.73 17.69
N ALA A 154 1.61 -9.41 18.84
CA ALA A 154 0.39 -9.85 19.51
C ALA A 154 -0.52 -8.67 19.90
N LYS A 155 0.03 -7.48 20.21
CA LYS A 155 -0.78 -6.29 20.54
C LYS A 155 -1.51 -5.75 19.32
N PHE A 156 -0.83 -5.67 18.18
CA PHE A 156 -1.46 -5.22 16.94
C PHE A 156 -2.50 -6.23 16.45
N ARG A 157 -2.21 -7.54 16.56
CA ARG A 157 -3.20 -8.60 16.28
C ARG A 157 -4.43 -8.53 17.19
N ALA A 158 -4.25 -8.22 18.48
CA ALA A 158 -5.37 -8.07 19.42
C ALA A 158 -6.27 -6.88 19.03
N PHE A 159 -5.68 -5.74 18.66
CA PHE A 159 -6.40 -4.56 18.17
C PHE A 159 -7.20 -4.86 16.88
N LEU A 160 -6.59 -5.56 15.91
CA LEU A 160 -7.28 -5.97 14.68
C LEU A 160 -8.43 -6.96 14.92
N ASN A 161 -8.27 -7.86 15.89
CA ASN A 161 -9.28 -8.87 16.22
C ASN A 161 -10.45 -8.28 17.01
N SER A 162 -10.26 -7.21 17.78
CA SER A 162 -11.38 -6.50 18.44
C SER A 162 -12.35 -5.87 17.46
N GLU A 163 -11.89 -5.50 16.25
CA GLU A 163 -12.76 -4.93 15.21
C GLU A 163 -13.53 -5.98 14.40
N SER A 164 -13.07 -7.23 14.38
CA SER A 164 -13.78 -8.33 13.70
C SER A 164 -15.02 -8.82 14.47
N ASN A 165 -15.14 -8.47 15.76
CA ASN A 165 -16.28 -8.80 16.61
C ASN A 165 -17.38 -7.72 16.62
N LEU A 166 -17.25 -6.65 15.81
CA LEU A 166 -18.24 -5.57 15.68
C LEU A 166 -19.04 -5.63 14.35
N ARG A 167 -19.05 -6.78 13.67
CA ARG A 167 -19.90 -7.05 12.51
C ARG A 167 -20.91 -8.16 12.78
#